data_AF-A0A2L0CM43-F1
#
_entry.id   AF-A0A2L0CM43-F1
#
_cell.length_a   1.000
_cell.length_b   1.000
_cell.length_c   1.000
_cell.angle_alpha   90.00
_cell.angle_beta   90.00
_cell.angle_gamma   90.00
#
_symmetry.space_group_name_H-M   'P 1'
#
loop_
_entity.id
_entity.type
_entity.pdbx_description
1 polymer ?
#
loop_
_entity_poly.entity_id
_entity_poly.type
_entity_poly.pdbx_seq_one_letter_code
_entity_poly.pdbx_strand_id
1 'polypeptide(L)'
;IRRGSRCSTAKAFLRPIRRRKNIHVALNSHVTRILINPETKKAFGVKFVRNGHSHVVLARKEVVVSAGAINTPQILMLSGIGPRAQLNKFNIPVIADLAVGENLQDHVGMGGFTFLINKPVSIVQDRFQAFPMTMEYIMHQRGPMTTLGGVEGLAFVNTKYGNRSWPDIQFHMAPASINSDGGQRVRKVLGLTDELYNTVYKPISNKDVFTLMPLLLRPRSRGWVRLRSKNPFVGPKINANYFDDPQDIRVLVEGAKMALKIGETNAFKQFSARPHNIPLPICKQFAFASDEYLECHIRT
;
A
#
# COMPACT_ATOMS: atom_id res chain seq x y z
N ILE A 1 0.77 16.90 -4.81
CA ILE A 1 1.53 17.79 -3.91
C ILE A 1 1.09 19.24 -4.16
N ARG A 2 1.11 20.13 -3.17
CA ARG A 2 0.83 21.58 -3.38
C ARG A 2 1.83 22.41 -2.59
N ARG A 3 2.72 23.11 -3.30
CA ARG A 3 3.85 23.89 -2.76
C ARG A 3 4.72 23.09 -1.79
N GLY A 4 5.32 22.01 -2.28
CA GLY A 4 6.19 21.14 -1.48
C GLY A 4 5.50 20.28 -0.40
N SER A 5 4.25 20.57 -0.02
CA SER A 5 3.54 19.83 1.03
C SER A 5 2.50 18.84 0.50
N ARG A 6 2.20 17.82 1.32
CA ARG A 6 1.02 16.94 1.13
C ARG A 6 -0.26 17.77 0.94
N CYS A 7 -1.02 17.41 -0.09
CA CYS A 7 -2.37 17.92 -0.34
C CYS A 7 -3.34 16.75 -0.30
N SER A 8 -3.85 16.43 0.88
CA SER A 8 -4.85 15.38 1.07
C SER A 8 -6.24 15.82 0.58
N THR A 9 -7.16 14.86 0.43
CA THR A 9 -8.57 15.13 0.12
C THR A 9 -9.20 16.09 1.12
N ALA A 10 -8.90 15.95 2.42
CA ALA A 10 -9.38 16.88 3.45
C ALA A 10 -8.84 18.31 3.25
N LYS A 11 -7.56 18.47 2.89
CA LYS A 11 -6.96 19.79 2.63
C LYS A 11 -7.48 20.43 1.34
N ALA A 12 -7.76 19.61 0.34
CA ALA A 12 -8.25 20.06 -0.97
C ALA A 12 -9.74 20.40 -0.95
N PHE A 13 -10.58 19.57 -0.31
CA PHE A 13 -12.04 19.64 -0.44
C PHE A 13 -12.75 20.08 0.85
N LEU A 14 -12.39 19.53 2.02
CA LEU A 14 -13.10 19.81 3.27
C LEU A 14 -12.69 21.13 3.92
N ARG A 15 -11.37 21.39 4.01
CA ARG A 15 -10.83 22.59 4.67
C ARG A 15 -11.33 23.90 4.05
N PRO A 16 -11.44 24.05 2.71
CA PRO A 16 -11.96 25.28 2.10
C PRO A 16 -13.43 25.56 2.43
N ILE A 17 -14.24 24.51 2.61
CA ILE A 17 -15.69 24.64 2.81
C ILE A 17 -16.12 24.53 4.28
N ARG A 18 -15.16 24.42 5.22
CA ARG A 18 -15.41 24.16 6.66
C ARG A 18 -16.33 25.16 7.36
N ARG A 19 -16.55 26.35 6.79
CA ARG A 19 -17.41 27.42 7.35
C ARG A 19 -18.81 27.44 6.73
N ARG A 20 -19.10 26.61 5.73
CA ARG A 20 -20.45 26.54 5.15
C ARG A 20 -21.41 25.95 6.18
N LYS A 21 -22.58 26.58 6.37
CA LYS A 21 -23.58 26.17 7.37
C LYS A 21 -24.27 24.84 7.06
N ASN A 22 -24.19 24.38 5.81
CA ASN A 22 -24.83 23.16 5.32
C ASN A 22 -23.90 21.92 5.31
N ILE A 23 -22.69 22.01 5.87
CA ILE A 23 -21.79 20.87 6.05
C ILE A 23 -21.38 20.76 7.52
N HIS A 24 -21.56 19.56 8.07
CA HIS A 24 -21.17 19.25 9.44
C HIS A 24 -20.13 18.13 9.40
N VAL A 25 -18.99 18.35 10.06
CA VAL A 25 -17.92 17.36 10.16
C VAL A 25 -17.75 16.97 11.62
N ALA A 26 -17.98 15.70 11.93
CA ALA A 26 -17.78 15.15 13.26
C ALA A 26 -16.52 14.26 13.25
N LEU A 27 -15.46 14.73 13.92
CA LEU A 27 -14.26 13.93 14.15
C LEU A 27 -14.48 12.97 15.33
N ASN A 28 -13.60 11.98 15.45
CA ASN A 28 -13.62 10.99 16.53
C ASN A 28 -14.98 10.29 16.69
N SER A 29 -15.65 10.05 15.56
CA SER A 29 -17.01 9.52 15.47
C SER A 29 -16.99 8.19 14.73
N HIS A 30 -16.83 7.08 15.47
CA HIS A 30 -16.70 5.73 14.89
C HIS A 30 -18.08 5.15 14.61
N VAL A 31 -18.45 5.03 13.33
CA VAL A 31 -19.72 4.44 12.92
C VAL A 31 -19.72 2.95 13.26
N THR A 32 -20.73 2.51 13.99
CA THR A 32 -20.87 1.12 14.45
C THR A 32 -21.88 0.33 13.62
N ARG A 33 -22.93 1.01 13.10
CA ARG A 33 -23.97 0.37 12.29
C ARG A 33 -24.75 1.39 11.46
N ILE A 34 -25.24 0.98 10.29
CA ILE A 34 -26.27 1.68 9.51
C ILE A 34 -27.64 1.21 10.00
N LEU A 35 -28.56 2.15 10.18
CA LEU A 35 -29.94 1.87 10.56
C LEU A 35 -30.77 1.69 9.30
N ILE A 36 -31.35 0.49 9.15
CA ILE A 36 -32.08 0.06 7.97
C ILE A 36 -33.40 -0.56 8.41
N ASN A 37 -34.50 -0.16 7.77
CA ASN A 37 -35.78 -0.80 7.99
C ASN A 37 -35.80 -2.18 7.30
N PRO A 38 -36.08 -3.29 8.00
CA PRO A 38 -35.93 -4.63 7.45
C PRO A 38 -36.97 -4.99 6.38
N GLU A 39 -38.16 -4.39 6.41
CA GLU A 39 -39.24 -4.65 5.44
C GLU A 39 -39.00 -3.89 4.14
N THR A 40 -38.81 -2.57 4.25
CA THR A 40 -38.61 -1.68 3.09
C THR A 40 -37.17 -1.69 2.56
N LYS A 41 -36.23 -2.24 3.33
CA LYS A 41 -34.78 -2.21 3.08
C LYS A 41 -34.20 -0.79 2.92
N LYS A 42 -34.90 0.23 3.42
CA LYS A 42 -34.48 1.63 3.33
C LYS A 42 -33.56 2.00 4.50
N ALA A 43 -32.37 2.52 4.19
CA ALA A 43 -31.49 3.12 5.18
C ALA A 43 -32.05 4.48 5.64
N PHE A 44 -32.09 4.72 6.94
CA PHE A 44 -32.69 5.93 7.52
C PHE A 44 -31.78 6.64 8.53
N GLY A 45 -30.58 6.13 8.78
CA GLY A 45 -29.62 6.77 9.67
C GLY A 45 -28.39 5.93 9.96
N VAL A 46 -27.55 6.44 10.85
CA VAL A 46 -26.35 5.75 11.35
C VAL A 46 -26.25 5.85 12.85
N LYS A 47 -25.73 4.79 13.47
CA LYS A 47 -25.30 4.78 14.87
C LYS A 47 -23.78 4.86 14.92
N PHE A 48 -23.25 5.71 15.78
CA PHE A 48 -21.81 5.88 15.96
C PHE A 48 -21.46 6.14 17.42
N VAL A 49 -20.20 5.94 17.77
CA VAL A 49 -19.67 6.26 19.11
C VAL A 49 -18.73 7.45 18.99
N ARG A 50 -18.92 8.44 19.87
CA ARG A 50 -18.06 9.62 19.99
C ARG A 50 -17.84 9.91 21.46
N ASN A 51 -16.58 10.10 21.86
CA ASN A 51 -16.20 10.37 23.26
C ASN A 51 -16.82 9.35 24.25
N GLY A 52 -16.81 8.06 23.89
CA GLY A 52 -17.38 6.97 24.70
C GLY A 52 -18.92 6.85 24.67
N HIS A 53 -19.63 7.81 24.07
CA HIS A 53 -21.09 7.84 24.06
C HIS A 53 -21.66 7.41 22.70
N SER A 54 -22.77 6.70 22.73
CA SER A 54 -23.49 6.29 21.52
C SER A 54 -24.42 7.41 21.05
N HIS A 55 -24.37 7.71 19.76
CA HIS A 55 -25.21 8.69 19.10
C HIS A 55 -25.90 8.10 17.87
N VAL A 56 -27.05 8.68 17.51
CA VAL A 56 -27.80 8.36 16.30
C VAL A 56 -28.00 9.63 15.50
N VAL A 57 -27.74 9.56 14.20
CA VAL A 57 -28.08 10.63 13.25
C VAL A 57 -28.97 10.03 12.16
N LEU A 58 -30.12 10.67 11.94
CA LEU A 58 -31.08 10.28 10.93
C LEU A 58 -30.78 10.95 9.59
N ALA A 59 -31.01 10.23 8.50
CA ALA A 59 -30.82 10.70 7.13
C ALA A 59 -32.18 10.78 6.42
N ARG A 60 -32.52 11.97 5.89
CA ARG A 60 -33.78 12.17 5.14
C ARG A 60 -33.77 11.57 3.74
N LYS A 61 -32.59 11.46 3.12
CA LYS A 61 -32.43 10.99 1.75
C LYS A 61 -31.63 9.68 1.71
N GLU A 62 -30.33 9.78 1.98
CA GLU A 62 -29.39 8.70 1.72
C GLU A 62 -28.31 8.60 2.80
N VAL A 63 -27.73 7.41 2.93
CA VAL A 63 -26.50 7.13 3.68
C VAL A 63 -25.45 6.66 2.68
N VAL A 64 -24.38 7.43 2.52
CA VAL A 64 -23.25 7.08 1.63
C VAL A 64 -22.10 6.56 2.48
N VAL A 65 -21.66 5.32 2.20
CA VAL A 65 -20.55 4.69 2.93
C VAL A 65 -19.25 4.93 2.18
N SER A 66 -18.27 5.53 2.84
CA SER A 66 -16.95 5.82 2.28
C SER A 66 -15.82 5.44 3.24
N ALA A 67 -15.96 4.27 3.88
CA ALA A 67 -15.03 3.78 4.91
C ALA A 67 -13.82 3.02 4.35
N GLY A 68 -13.63 3.02 3.02
CA GLY A 68 -12.54 2.31 2.32
C GLY A 68 -12.82 0.81 2.13
N ALA A 69 -11.94 0.12 1.41
CA ALA A 69 -12.12 -1.27 0.99
C ALA A 69 -12.17 -2.28 2.16
N ILE A 70 -11.63 -1.92 3.33
CA ILE A 70 -11.58 -2.79 4.52
C ILE A 70 -12.76 -2.52 5.47
N ASN A 71 -13.01 -1.27 5.86
CA ASN A 71 -14.03 -0.99 6.87
C ASN A 71 -15.44 -0.89 6.29
N THR A 72 -15.60 -0.59 5.00
CA THR A 72 -16.92 -0.59 4.33
C THR A 72 -17.60 -1.96 4.43
N PRO A 73 -16.98 -3.09 4.01
CA PRO A 73 -17.61 -4.38 4.14
C PRO A 73 -17.88 -4.77 5.60
N GLN A 74 -17.01 -4.37 6.54
CA GLN A 74 -17.26 -4.60 7.97
C GLN A 74 -18.54 -3.90 8.45
N ILE A 75 -18.69 -2.59 8.17
CA ILE A 75 -19.87 -1.82 8.60
C ILE A 75 -21.14 -2.37 7.95
N LEU A 76 -21.10 -2.73 6.67
CA LEU A 76 -22.23 -3.34 5.96
C LEU A 76 -22.63 -4.68 6.61
N MET A 77 -21.67 -5.57 6.87
CA MET A 77 -21.95 -6.85 7.53
C MET A 77 -22.51 -6.66 8.93
N LEU A 78 -21.93 -5.78 9.75
CA LEU A 78 -22.46 -5.43 11.08
C LEU A 78 -23.87 -4.83 11.01
N SER A 79 -24.23 -4.23 9.87
CA SER A 79 -25.55 -3.69 9.60
C SER A 79 -26.57 -4.75 9.16
N GLY A 80 -26.13 -5.96 8.81
CA GLY A 80 -26.97 -7.03 8.31
C GLY A 80 -26.95 -7.19 6.78
N ILE A 81 -25.99 -6.55 6.10
CA ILE A 81 -25.78 -6.66 4.65
C ILE A 81 -24.47 -7.41 4.38
N GLY A 82 -24.55 -8.65 3.93
CA GLY A 82 -23.40 -9.46 3.60
C GLY A 82 -23.70 -10.96 3.57
N PRO A 83 -22.68 -11.82 3.43
CA PRO A 83 -22.91 -13.25 3.23
C PRO A 83 -23.65 -13.85 4.43
N ARG A 84 -24.80 -14.50 4.19
CA ARG A 84 -25.64 -15.09 5.25
C ARG A 84 -24.87 -15.97 6.22
N ALA A 85 -23.96 -16.79 5.73
CA ALA A 85 -23.11 -17.64 6.58
C ALA A 85 -22.24 -16.84 7.56
N GLN A 86 -21.68 -15.70 7.13
CA GLN A 86 -20.92 -14.80 8.01
C GLN A 86 -21.82 -14.12 9.04
N LEU A 87 -22.99 -13.63 8.62
CA LEU A 87 -23.92 -12.94 9.51
C LEU A 87 -24.49 -13.88 10.58
N ASN A 88 -24.91 -15.08 10.19
CA ASN A 88 -25.43 -16.11 11.09
C ASN A 88 -24.39 -16.54 12.12
N LYS A 89 -23.10 -16.67 11.73
CA LYS A 89 -22.01 -17.01 12.67
C LYS A 89 -21.89 -16.06 13.86
N PHE A 90 -22.28 -14.80 13.68
CA PHE A 90 -22.23 -13.77 14.73
C PHE A 90 -23.61 -13.36 15.23
N ASN A 91 -24.67 -14.12 14.93
CA ASN A 91 -26.05 -13.81 15.31
C ASN A 91 -26.44 -12.36 14.91
N ILE A 92 -26.15 -12.00 13.66
CA ILE A 92 -26.54 -10.72 13.05
C ILE A 92 -27.74 -10.98 12.14
N PRO A 93 -28.88 -10.29 12.34
CA PRO A 93 -30.02 -10.42 11.45
C PRO A 93 -29.66 -10.08 10.00
N VAL A 94 -30.07 -10.95 9.08
CA VAL A 94 -29.81 -10.79 7.65
C VAL A 94 -30.88 -9.88 7.04
N ILE A 95 -30.46 -8.69 6.60
CA ILE A 95 -31.30 -7.76 5.84
C ILE A 95 -31.14 -8.03 4.34
N ALA A 96 -29.91 -8.29 3.89
CA ALA A 96 -29.61 -8.64 2.52
C ALA A 96 -28.40 -9.59 2.46
N ASP A 97 -28.59 -10.69 1.73
CA ASP A 97 -27.57 -11.71 1.48
C ASP A 97 -26.81 -11.35 0.19
N LEU A 98 -25.64 -10.74 0.35
CA LEU A 98 -24.81 -10.22 -0.74
C LEU A 98 -23.34 -10.61 -0.50
N ALA A 99 -22.53 -10.69 -1.55
CA ALA A 99 -21.10 -11.04 -1.49
C ALA A 99 -20.21 -9.92 -0.92
N VAL A 100 -20.67 -9.22 0.12
CA VAL A 100 -19.93 -8.15 0.79
C VAL A 100 -18.67 -8.71 1.43
N GLY A 101 -17.54 -8.07 1.13
CA GLY A 101 -16.23 -8.46 1.65
C GLY A 101 -15.49 -9.45 0.77
N GLU A 102 -16.10 -10.02 -0.27
CA GLU A 102 -15.40 -10.86 -1.24
C GLU A 102 -14.77 -10.01 -2.36
N ASN A 103 -13.95 -10.63 -3.23
CA ASN A 103 -13.28 -9.97 -4.36
C ASN A 103 -12.32 -8.82 -3.95
N LEU A 104 -11.66 -8.96 -2.80
CA LEU A 104 -10.57 -8.05 -2.40
C LEU A 104 -9.41 -8.19 -3.39
N GLN A 105 -8.91 -7.06 -3.87
CA GLN A 105 -7.78 -6.97 -4.79
C GLN A 105 -6.81 -5.93 -4.26
N ASP A 106 -5.52 -6.22 -4.37
CA ASP A 106 -4.44 -5.29 -4.07
C ASP A 106 -3.28 -5.54 -5.03
N HIS A 107 -2.48 -4.51 -5.29
CA HIS A 107 -1.31 -4.61 -6.16
C HIS A 107 -0.12 -5.09 -5.34
N VAL A 108 0.15 -6.39 -5.39
CA VAL A 108 1.34 -6.98 -4.77
C VAL A 108 2.58 -6.74 -5.64
N GLY A 109 3.74 -6.54 -5.03
CA GLY A 109 4.99 -6.34 -5.75
C GLY A 109 6.15 -7.08 -5.09
N MET A 110 7.23 -7.22 -5.84
CA MET A 110 8.50 -7.70 -5.32
C MET A 110 9.19 -6.56 -4.56
N GLY A 111 9.92 -6.87 -3.48
CA GLY A 111 10.71 -5.90 -2.70
C GLY A 111 11.75 -5.10 -3.52
N GLY A 112 11.99 -5.52 -4.76
CA GLY A 112 12.73 -4.81 -5.78
C GLY A 112 14.21 -5.15 -5.81
N PHE A 113 14.85 -4.79 -6.92
CA PHE A 113 16.30 -4.92 -7.04
C PHE A 113 16.98 -3.62 -6.61
N THR A 114 17.93 -3.75 -5.68
CA THR A 114 18.84 -2.66 -5.34
C THR A 114 20.01 -2.68 -6.31
N PHE A 115 20.31 -1.55 -6.91
CA PHE A 115 21.48 -1.35 -7.77
C PHE A 115 22.41 -0.36 -7.09
N LEU A 116 23.67 -0.77 -6.90
CA LEU A 116 24.73 0.10 -6.41
C LEU A 116 25.20 1.02 -7.54
N ILE A 117 25.47 2.28 -7.21
CA ILE A 117 26.03 3.27 -8.13
C ILE A 117 27.24 3.95 -7.50
N ASN A 118 28.12 4.51 -8.34
CA ASN A 118 29.34 5.17 -7.89
C ASN A 118 29.23 6.71 -7.83
N LYS A 119 28.04 7.26 -8.09
CA LYS A 119 27.79 8.71 -8.02
C LYS A 119 26.98 9.06 -6.76
N PRO A 120 27.32 10.14 -6.03
CA PRO A 120 26.68 10.53 -4.77
C PRO A 120 25.34 11.25 -5.00
N VAL A 121 24.44 10.65 -5.78
CA VAL A 121 23.17 11.26 -6.23
C VAL A 121 21.94 10.64 -5.58
N SER A 122 22.08 9.51 -4.88
CA SER A 122 20.96 8.88 -4.20
C SER A 122 20.60 9.62 -2.89
N ILE A 123 19.41 9.33 -2.37
CA ILE A 123 18.99 9.74 -1.04
C ILE A 123 19.67 8.80 -0.03
N VAL A 124 20.62 9.35 0.72
CA VAL A 124 21.27 8.70 1.87
C VAL A 124 21.11 9.62 3.07
N GLN A 125 20.56 9.08 4.16
CA GLN A 125 20.14 9.89 5.32
C GLN A 125 21.29 10.71 5.91
N ASP A 126 22.51 10.17 5.93
CA ASP A 126 23.67 10.85 6.55
C ASP A 126 24.11 12.12 5.81
N ARG A 127 23.68 12.33 4.55
CA ARG A 127 23.97 13.56 3.79
C ARG A 127 23.08 14.73 4.19
N PHE A 128 22.08 14.46 5.01
CA PHE A 128 21.00 15.37 5.27
C PHE A 128 21.05 15.89 6.70
N GLN A 129 21.39 17.17 6.84
CA GLN A 129 21.31 17.85 8.13
C GLN A 129 19.87 18.31 8.39
N ALA A 130 19.29 17.82 9.49
CA ALA A 130 17.87 18.04 9.79
C ALA A 130 17.50 19.53 9.89
N PHE A 131 18.29 20.33 10.58
CA PHE A 131 17.96 21.74 10.81
C PHE A 131 17.99 22.61 9.54
N PRO A 132 19.10 22.68 8.76
CA PRO A 132 19.12 23.45 7.52
C PRO A 132 18.07 23.00 6.52
N MET A 133 17.90 21.68 6.35
CA MET A 133 16.90 21.14 5.44
C MET A 133 15.47 21.52 5.84
N THR A 134 15.16 21.46 7.14
CA THR A 134 13.86 21.86 7.66
C THR A 134 13.61 23.34 7.43
N MET A 135 14.64 24.18 7.65
CA MET A 135 14.51 25.61 7.46
C MET A 135 14.28 25.97 5.99
N GLU A 136 15.00 25.32 5.07
CA GLU A 136 14.81 25.48 3.63
C GLU A 136 13.37 25.13 3.20
N TYR A 137 12.82 24.04 3.75
CA TYR A 137 11.45 23.64 3.47
C TYR A 137 10.42 24.63 4.04
N ILE A 138 10.60 25.11 5.27
CA ILE A 138 9.67 26.04 5.92
C ILE A 138 9.68 27.40 5.21
N MET A 139 10.86 27.97 4.96
CA MET A 139 11.02 29.30 4.39
C MET A 139 10.73 29.34 2.89
N HIS A 140 11.17 28.32 2.15
CA HIS A 140 11.17 28.35 0.68
C HIS A 140 10.29 27.27 0.02
N GLN A 141 9.67 26.36 0.79
CA GLN A 141 8.80 25.30 0.26
C GLN A 141 9.47 24.42 -0.80
N ARG A 142 10.79 24.28 -0.70
CA ARG A 142 11.66 23.52 -1.60
C ARG A 142 12.68 22.71 -0.82
N GLY A 143 13.54 21.98 -1.53
CA GLY A 143 14.59 21.16 -0.94
C GLY A 143 14.16 19.70 -0.65
N PRO A 144 15.05 18.90 -0.03
CA PRO A 144 14.89 17.45 0.08
C PRO A 144 13.62 16.99 0.82
N MET A 145 13.06 17.78 1.75
CA MET A 145 11.79 17.42 2.43
C MET A 145 10.56 17.44 1.51
N THR A 146 10.69 18.03 0.30
CA THR A 146 9.61 18.01 -0.70
C THR A 146 9.61 16.76 -1.57
N THR A 147 10.69 15.97 -1.52
CA THR A 147 10.81 14.70 -2.23
C THR A 147 9.74 13.73 -1.77
N LEU A 148 9.32 12.82 -2.65
CA LEU A 148 8.41 11.76 -2.30
C LEU A 148 9.10 10.72 -1.40
N GLY A 149 10.45 10.68 -1.45
CA GLY A 149 11.33 9.95 -0.53
C GLY A 149 11.30 8.43 -0.70
N GLY A 150 10.37 7.90 -1.51
CA GLY A 150 10.22 6.49 -1.80
C GLY A 150 10.13 6.20 -3.30
N VAL A 151 9.27 6.90 -4.04
CA VAL A 151 9.07 6.64 -5.48
C VAL A 151 9.17 7.94 -6.25
N GLU A 152 10.22 8.08 -7.06
CA GLU A 152 10.50 9.28 -7.87
C GLU A 152 10.36 9.00 -9.37
N GLY A 153 10.35 7.73 -9.77
CA GLY A 153 10.10 7.31 -11.16
C GLY A 153 9.02 6.25 -11.23
N LEU A 154 8.23 6.32 -12.30
CA LEU A 154 7.18 5.34 -12.60
C LEU A 154 7.32 4.89 -14.05
N ALA A 155 7.12 3.61 -14.29
CA ALA A 155 6.92 3.09 -15.64
C ALA A 155 5.77 2.08 -15.62
N PHE A 156 5.04 2.02 -16.74
CA PHE A 156 3.99 1.04 -16.97
C PHE A 156 4.38 0.22 -18.18
N VAL A 157 4.49 -1.09 -18.01
CA VAL A 157 4.97 -1.99 -19.05
C VAL A 157 4.09 -3.22 -19.16
N ASN A 158 4.24 -3.89 -20.30
CA ASN A 158 3.59 -5.14 -20.60
C ASN A 158 4.61 -6.27 -20.60
N THR A 159 4.37 -7.29 -19.78
CA THR A 159 5.06 -8.57 -19.92
C THR A 159 4.52 -9.35 -21.12
N LYS A 160 5.18 -10.46 -21.45
CA LYS A 160 4.70 -11.40 -22.48
C LYS A 160 3.31 -11.99 -22.17
N TYR A 161 2.83 -11.89 -20.94
CA TYR A 161 1.51 -12.34 -20.51
C TYR A 161 0.45 -11.23 -20.53
N GLY A 162 0.87 -9.97 -20.68
CA GLY A 162 0.01 -8.81 -20.66
C GLY A 162 -0.74 -8.61 -21.98
N ASN A 163 -1.87 -7.92 -21.90
CA ASN A 163 -2.59 -7.46 -23.08
C ASN A 163 -2.01 -6.11 -23.53
N ARG A 164 -1.71 -5.93 -24.82
CA ARG A 164 -1.15 -4.67 -25.37
C ARG A 164 -1.99 -3.42 -25.05
N SER A 165 -3.28 -3.57 -24.77
CA SER A 165 -4.17 -2.44 -24.45
C SER A 165 -4.04 -1.91 -23.01
N TRP A 166 -3.43 -2.66 -22.08
CA TRP A 166 -3.21 -2.20 -20.70
C TRP A 166 -2.01 -2.87 -20.03
N PRO A 167 -1.22 -2.12 -19.24
CA PRO A 167 -0.05 -2.66 -18.56
C PRO A 167 -0.43 -3.66 -17.47
N ASP A 168 0.43 -4.66 -17.26
CA ASP A 168 0.33 -5.66 -16.19
C ASP A 168 1.40 -5.45 -15.11
N ILE A 169 2.47 -4.69 -15.40
CA ILE A 169 3.50 -4.29 -14.45
C ILE A 169 3.60 -2.76 -14.34
N GLN A 170 3.71 -2.28 -13.11
CA GLN A 170 4.18 -0.92 -12.80
C GLN A 170 5.54 -1.01 -12.12
N PHE A 171 6.53 -0.28 -12.61
CA PHE A 171 7.77 -0.07 -11.89
C PHE A 171 7.65 1.15 -10.98
N HIS A 172 8.06 0.99 -9.74
CA HIS A 172 8.42 2.08 -8.85
C HIS A 172 9.92 2.17 -8.78
N MET A 173 10.47 3.33 -9.14
CA MET A 173 11.88 3.64 -9.00
C MET A 173 12.10 4.52 -7.77
N ALA A 174 12.96 4.07 -6.86
CA ALA A 174 13.40 4.82 -5.70
C ALA A 174 14.88 5.22 -5.88
N PRO A 175 15.28 6.48 -5.68
CA PRO A 175 16.70 6.84 -5.56
C PRO A 175 17.24 6.49 -4.17
N ALA A 176 16.78 5.39 -3.58
CA ALA A 176 17.11 4.92 -2.25
C ALA A 176 16.82 3.40 -2.15
N SER A 177 17.36 2.76 -1.12
CA SER A 177 16.98 1.39 -0.74
C SER A 177 17.02 1.24 0.78
N ILE A 178 16.83 0.02 1.27
CA ILE A 178 16.80 -0.35 2.68
C ILE A 178 18.10 0.04 3.42
N ASN A 179 19.23 0.11 2.72
CA ASN A 179 20.53 0.51 3.26
C ASN A 179 20.71 2.04 3.40
N SER A 180 19.82 2.85 2.82
CA SER A 180 19.98 4.31 2.71
C SER A 180 19.87 5.06 4.03
N ASP A 181 19.36 4.42 5.09
CA ASP A 181 19.16 5.03 6.42
C ASP A 181 20.00 4.37 7.52
N GLY A 182 20.97 3.53 7.14
CA GLY A 182 21.81 2.78 8.08
C GLY A 182 21.04 1.79 8.96
N GLY A 183 19.78 1.46 8.64
CA GLY A 183 18.97 0.50 9.39
C GLY A 183 18.20 1.10 10.56
N GLN A 184 18.05 2.42 10.59
CA GLN A 184 17.40 3.15 11.69
C GLN A 184 15.88 2.96 11.70
N ARG A 185 15.22 3.09 10.54
CA ARG A 185 13.76 3.13 10.38
C ARG A 185 13.24 2.27 9.24
N VAL A 186 13.82 2.32 8.04
CA VAL A 186 13.28 1.68 6.83
C VAL A 186 13.07 0.19 7.05
N ARG A 187 14.06 -0.52 7.60
CA ARG A 187 13.95 -1.95 7.90
C ARG A 187 12.80 -2.27 8.87
N LYS A 188 12.53 -1.40 9.85
CA LYS A 188 11.46 -1.58 10.84
C LYS A 188 10.09 -1.33 10.23
N VAL A 189 9.98 -0.30 9.37
CA VAL A 189 8.75 0.03 8.66
C VAL A 189 8.36 -1.09 7.69
N LEU A 190 9.34 -1.70 7.03
CA LEU A 190 9.13 -2.83 6.11
C LEU A 190 9.07 -4.19 6.82
N GLY A 191 9.28 -4.26 8.13
CA GLY A 191 9.20 -5.49 8.90
C GLY A 191 10.29 -6.53 8.58
N LEU A 192 11.48 -6.10 8.14
CA LEU A 192 12.57 -7.01 7.81
C LEU A 192 13.18 -7.63 9.07
N THR A 193 13.52 -8.92 9.00
CA THR A 193 14.24 -9.61 10.08
C THR A 193 15.67 -9.09 10.21
N ASP A 194 16.24 -9.22 11.42
CA ASP A 194 17.63 -8.84 11.67
C ASP A 194 18.60 -9.64 10.78
N GLU A 195 18.34 -10.94 10.59
CA GLU A 195 19.15 -11.82 9.74
C GLU A 195 19.19 -11.31 8.29
N LEU A 196 18.02 -11.01 7.71
CA LEU A 196 17.91 -10.51 6.34
C LEU A 196 18.64 -9.17 6.19
N TYR A 197 18.40 -8.23 7.11
CA TYR A 197 19.02 -6.91 7.05
C TYR A 197 20.55 -7.00 7.19
N ASN A 198 21.04 -7.74 8.19
CA ASN A 198 22.47 -7.86 8.47
C ASN A 198 23.22 -8.56 7.35
N THR A 199 22.60 -9.54 6.70
CA THR A 199 23.23 -10.29 5.60
C THR A 199 23.24 -9.46 4.31
N VAL A 200 22.11 -8.87 3.94
CA VAL A 200 21.94 -8.29 2.59
C VAL A 200 22.23 -6.81 2.57
N TYR A 201 21.69 -6.01 3.49
CA TYR A 201 21.66 -4.55 3.37
C TYR A 201 22.73 -3.85 4.22
N LYS A 202 23.11 -4.41 5.38
CA LYS A 202 24.17 -3.84 6.22
C LYS A 202 25.54 -3.75 5.52
N PRO A 203 25.99 -4.70 4.68
CA PRO A 203 27.27 -4.59 3.97
C PRO A 203 27.35 -3.43 2.96
N ILE A 204 26.19 -2.90 2.56
CA ILE A 204 26.07 -1.76 1.66
C ILE A 204 25.50 -0.52 2.35
N SER A 205 25.49 -0.50 3.69
CA SER A 205 25.00 0.64 4.48
C SER A 205 25.55 1.97 3.97
N ASN A 206 24.66 2.96 3.79
CA ASN A 206 24.96 4.31 3.35
C ASN A 206 25.65 4.45 1.97
N LYS A 207 25.73 3.37 1.17
CA LYS A 207 26.18 3.44 -0.22
C LYS A 207 25.09 3.99 -1.13
N ASP A 208 25.51 4.65 -2.21
CA ASP A 208 24.59 5.12 -3.23
C ASP A 208 23.93 3.98 -3.98
N VAL A 209 22.61 4.09 -4.09
CA VAL A 209 21.77 3.08 -4.71
C VAL A 209 20.56 3.69 -5.41
N PHE A 210 19.99 2.92 -6.32
CA PHE A 210 18.58 3.06 -6.67
C PHE A 210 17.90 1.69 -6.61
N THR A 211 16.58 1.69 -6.46
CA THR A 211 15.77 0.47 -6.41
C THR A 211 14.73 0.49 -7.52
N LEU A 212 14.54 -0.65 -8.19
CA LEU A 212 13.42 -0.88 -9.11
C LEU A 212 12.53 -1.99 -8.54
N MET A 213 11.28 -1.63 -8.22
CA MET A 213 10.27 -2.54 -7.70
C MET A 213 9.20 -2.80 -8.77
N PRO A 214 9.07 -4.03 -9.30
CA PRO A 214 7.92 -4.40 -10.10
C PRO A 214 6.69 -4.65 -9.20
N LEU A 215 5.58 -4.01 -9.53
CA LEU A 215 4.26 -4.20 -8.92
C LEU A 215 3.31 -4.81 -9.95
N LEU A 216 2.52 -5.79 -9.52
CA LEU A 216 1.50 -6.45 -10.32
C LEU A 216 0.22 -5.62 -10.33
N LEU A 217 -0.15 -5.11 -11.51
CA LEU A 217 -1.33 -4.24 -11.67
C LEU A 217 -2.64 -5.00 -11.87
N ARG A 218 -2.54 -6.25 -12.34
CA ARG A 218 -3.69 -7.06 -12.75
C ARG A 218 -3.62 -8.43 -12.09
N PRO A 219 -3.65 -8.48 -10.74
CA PRO A 219 -3.66 -9.75 -10.04
C PRO A 219 -4.88 -10.56 -10.48
N ARG A 220 -4.71 -11.87 -10.61
CA ARG A 220 -5.81 -12.83 -10.74
C ARG A 220 -6.26 -13.35 -9.39
N SER A 221 -5.34 -13.42 -8.43
CA SER A 221 -5.65 -13.77 -7.05
C SER A 221 -6.72 -12.84 -6.46
N ARG A 222 -7.63 -13.41 -5.67
CA ARG A 222 -8.71 -12.68 -5.01
C ARG A 222 -8.76 -13.03 -3.53
N GLY A 223 -8.85 -11.98 -2.73
CA GLY A 223 -8.98 -12.06 -1.29
C GLY A 223 -10.39 -11.79 -0.78
N TRP A 224 -10.48 -11.68 0.54
CA TRP A 224 -11.70 -11.32 1.25
C TRP A 224 -11.44 -10.55 2.55
N VAL A 225 -12.49 -9.88 3.02
CA VAL A 225 -12.60 -9.22 4.32
C VAL A 225 -13.82 -9.78 5.03
N ARG A 226 -13.63 -10.38 6.21
CA ARG A 226 -14.69 -11.06 6.97
C ARG A 226 -14.76 -10.56 8.40
N LEU A 227 -15.93 -10.68 9.02
CA LEU A 227 -16.07 -10.34 10.43
C LEU A 227 -15.22 -11.28 11.30
N ARG A 228 -14.52 -10.67 12.26
CA ARG A 228 -13.84 -11.41 13.34
C ARG A 228 -14.72 -11.48 14.59
N SER A 229 -15.54 -10.45 14.81
CA SER A 229 -16.42 -10.28 15.96
C SER A 229 -17.60 -9.39 15.57
N LYS A 230 -18.70 -9.47 16.34
CA LYS A 230 -19.81 -8.51 16.29
C LYS A 230 -19.45 -7.16 16.93
N ASN A 231 -18.36 -7.10 17.70
CA ASN A 231 -17.87 -5.84 18.27
C ASN A 231 -17.30 -4.93 17.15
N PRO A 232 -17.87 -3.74 16.91
CA PRO A 232 -17.45 -2.84 15.83
C PRO A 232 -16.06 -2.23 16.01
N PHE A 233 -15.45 -2.38 17.20
CA PHE A 233 -14.09 -1.91 17.49
C PHE A 233 -13.02 -2.98 17.25
N VAL A 234 -13.44 -4.22 16.98
CA VAL A 234 -12.53 -5.30 16.63
C VAL A 234 -12.34 -5.30 15.12
N GLY A 235 -11.11 -5.09 14.65
CA GLY A 235 -10.80 -5.12 13.21
C GLY A 235 -11.21 -6.44 12.55
N PRO A 236 -11.57 -6.43 11.26
CA PRO A 236 -11.99 -7.63 10.53
C PRO A 236 -10.81 -8.58 10.29
N LYS A 237 -11.11 -9.81 9.88
CA LYS A 237 -10.11 -10.70 9.28
C LYS A 237 -9.92 -10.26 7.83
N ILE A 238 -8.67 -10.13 7.40
CA ILE A 238 -8.31 -9.72 6.04
C ILE A 238 -7.41 -10.82 5.48
N ASN A 239 -7.76 -11.32 4.31
CA ASN A 239 -6.92 -12.22 3.54
C ASN A 239 -6.85 -11.68 2.12
N ALA A 240 -5.71 -11.14 1.70
CA ALA A 240 -5.51 -10.70 0.32
C ALA A 240 -5.33 -11.87 -0.66
N ASN A 241 -4.97 -13.04 -0.14
CA ASN A 241 -4.75 -14.27 -0.88
C ASN A 241 -3.68 -14.10 -1.98
N TYR A 242 -2.59 -13.40 -1.67
CA TYR A 242 -1.53 -13.14 -2.65
C TYR A 242 -0.96 -14.43 -3.22
N PHE A 243 -0.78 -14.44 -4.55
CA PHE A 243 -0.14 -15.53 -5.29
C PHE A 243 -0.89 -16.88 -5.24
N ASP A 244 -2.19 -16.84 -4.98
CA ASP A 244 -3.07 -18.00 -5.10
C ASP A 244 -3.17 -18.48 -6.56
N ASP A 245 -3.25 -17.53 -7.51
CA ASP A 245 -3.09 -17.84 -8.94
C ASP A 245 -1.59 -17.80 -9.32
N PRO A 246 -1.01 -18.91 -9.81
CA PRO A 246 0.41 -18.96 -10.18
C PRO A 246 0.77 -18.00 -11.33
N GLN A 247 -0.20 -17.51 -12.11
CA GLN A 247 0.03 -16.51 -13.14
C GLN A 247 0.57 -15.20 -12.56
N ASP A 248 0.17 -14.83 -11.35
CA ASP A 248 0.59 -13.57 -10.71
C ASP A 248 2.11 -13.55 -10.49
N ILE A 249 2.68 -14.68 -10.09
CA ILE A 249 4.13 -14.84 -9.93
C ILE A 249 4.82 -14.84 -11.29
N ARG A 250 4.31 -15.57 -12.28
CA ARG A 250 4.91 -15.60 -13.62
C ARG A 250 5.05 -14.19 -14.21
N VAL A 251 4.05 -13.34 -14.02
CA VAL A 251 4.07 -11.94 -14.46
C VAL A 251 5.14 -11.14 -13.70
N LEU A 252 5.20 -11.28 -12.37
CA LEU A 252 6.21 -10.59 -11.57
C LEU A 252 7.64 -11.06 -11.85
N VAL A 253 7.88 -12.34 -12.11
CA VAL A 253 9.18 -12.87 -12.51
C VAL A 253 9.65 -12.19 -13.82
N GLU A 254 8.77 -12.06 -14.80
CA GLU A 254 9.10 -11.32 -16.03
C GLU A 254 9.36 -9.83 -15.76
N GLY A 255 8.58 -9.21 -14.87
CA GLY A 255 8.84 -7.85 -14.39
C GLY A 255 10.21 -7.71 -13.70
N ALA A 256 10.62 -8.68 -12.90
CA ALA A 256 11.90 -8.68 -12.21
C ALA A 256 13.07 -8.83 -13.20
N LYS A 257 12.94 -9.69 -14.23
CA LYS A 257 13.91 -9.78 -15.33
C LYS A 257 14.03 -8.48 -16.09
N MET A 258 12.91 -7.79 -16.35
CA MET A 258 12.92 -6.47 -16.98
C MET A 258 13.63 -5.44 -16.11
N ALA A 259 13.44 -5.45 -14.78
CA ALA A 259 14.13 -4.55 -13.86
C ALA A 259 15.66 -4.69 -13.95
N LEU A 260 16.17 -5.93 -13.97
CA LEU A 260 17.60 -6.20 -14.16
C LEU A 260 18.12 -5.64 -15.49
N LYS A 261 17.42 -5.92 -16.60
CA LYS A 261 17.76 -5.38 -17.92
C LYS A 261 17.78 -3.85 -17.95
N ILE A 262 16.83 -3.19 -17.27
CA ILE A 262 16.79 -1.73 -17.17
C ILE A 262 18.05 -1.20 -16.49
N GLY A 263 18.46 -1.80 -15.37
CA GLY A 263 19.67 -1.40 -14.64
C GLY A 263 20.96 -1.56 -15.43
N GLU A 264 20.98 -2.41 -16.45
CA GLU A 264 22.14 -2.67 -17.33
C GLU A 264 22.16 -1.78 -18.59
N THR A 265 21.11 -0.99 -18.85
CA THR A 265 21.05 -0.12 -20.03
C THR A 265 22.12 0.96 -20.03
N ASN A 266 22.46 1.47 -21.22
CA ASN A 266 23.48 2.52 -21.39
C ASN A 266 23.19 3.78 -20.56
N ALA A 267 21.90 4.11 -20.34
CA ALA A 267 21.50 5.23 -19.50
C ALA A 267 21.94 5.07 -18.03
N PHE A 268 22.00 3.84 -17.51
CA PHE A 268 22.44 3.55 -16.15
C PHE A 268 23.94 3.25 -16.04
N LYS A 269 24.61 2.87 -17.15
CA LYS A 269 26.07 2.68 -17.18
C LYS A 269 26.86 3.94 -16.77
N GLN A 270 26.35 5.14 -17.06
CA GLN A 270 26.99 6.40 -16.64
C GLN A 270 27.08 6.57 -15.12
N PHE A 271 26.32 5.78 -14.34
CA PHE A 271 26.35 5.73 -12.88
C PHE A 271 27.14 4.54 -12.34
N SER A 272 27.73 3.72 -13.23
CA SER A 272 28.34 2.43 -12.91
C SER A 272 27.37 1.51 -12.15
N ALA A 273 26.10 1.52 -12.58
CA ALA A 273 25.05 0.72 -11.96
C ALA A 273 25.40 -0.76 -12.01
N ARG A 274 25.28 -1.44 -10.87
CA ARG A 274 25.46 -2.88 -10.75
C ARG A 274 24.44 -3.47 -9.79
N PRO A 275 23.82 -4.62 -10.11
CA PRO A 275 22.88 -5.24 -9.20
C PRO A 275 23.59 -5.62 -7.90
N HIS A 276 22.91 -5.39 -6.78
CA HIS A 276 23.32 -5.93 -5.50
C HIS A 276 23.03 -7.43 -5.47
N ASN A 277 24.10 -8.22 -5.48
CA ASN A 277 24.05 -9.65 -5.77
C ASN A 277 24.24 -10.55 -4.54
N ILE A 278 24.25 -9.99 -3.32
CA ILE A 278 24.19 -10.81 -2.11
C ILE A 278 22.80 -11.48 -2.08
N PRO A 279 22.72 -12.83 -2.16
CA PRO A 279 21.43 -13.51 -2.23
C PRO A 279 20.67 -13.37 -0.91
N LEU A 280 19.34 -13.37 -0.99
CA LEU A 280 18.50 -13.48 0.20
C LEU A 280 18.80 -14.81 0.92
N PRO A 281 18.91 -14.84 2.26
CA PRO A 281 19.23 -16.07 3.00
C PRO A 281 18.33 -17.26 2.68
N ILE A 282 17.03 -17.01 2.45
CA ILE A 282 16.00 -18.02 2.15
C ILE A 282 16.09 -18.53 0.69
N CYS A 283 16.75 -17.78 -0.20
CA CYS A 283 16.84 -18.06 -1.63
C CYS A 283 18.24 -18.44 -2.09
N LYS A 284 19.19 -18.64 -1.17
CA LYS A 284 20.62 -18.88 -1.45
C LYS A 284 20.91 -20.15 -2.26
N GLN A 285 19.98 -21.11 -2.26
CA GLN A 285 20.06 -22.37 -3.00
C GLN A 285 19.85 -22.20 -4.50
N PHE A 286 19.27 -21.07 -4.94
CA PHE A 286 19.01 -20.78 -6.34
C PHE A 286 20.09 -19.86 -6.90
N ALA A 287 20.44 -20.06 -8.17
CA ALA A 287 21.37 -19.18 -8.86
C ALA A 287 20.79 -17.76 -8.94
N PHE A 288 21.61 -16.74 -8.66
CA PHE A 288 21.14 -15.36 -8.70
C PHE A 288 20.49 -15.02 -10.04
N ALA A 289 19.32 -14.36 -9.99
CA ALA A 289 18.50 -14.00 -11.14
C ALA A 289 17.93 -15.16 -11.99
N SER A 290 18.02 -16.41 -11.53
CA SER A 290 17.24 -17.52 -12.12
C SER A 290 15.75 -17.35 -11.80
N ASP A 291 14.88 -18.01 -12.56
CA ASP A 291 13.42 -17.93 -12.36
C ASP A 291 13.02 -18.39 -10.95
N GLU A 292 13.69 -19.43 -10.43
CA GLU A 292 13.49 -19.96 -9.08
C GLU A 292 13.94 -18.97 -8.00
N TYR A 293 15.08 -18.29 -8.22
CA TYR A 293 15.53 -17.24 -7.31
C TYR A 293 14.55 -16.07 -7.28
N LEU A 294 14.08 -15.64 -8.47
CA LEU A 294 13.13 -14.53 -8.60
C LEU A 294 11.79 -14.86 -7.93
N GLU A 295 11.25 -16.06 -8.15
CA GLU A 295 10.03 -16.49 -7.46
C GLU A 295 10.24 -16.53 -5.94
N CYS A 296 11.35 -17.10 -5.46
CA CYS A 296 11.66 -17.14 -4.03
C CYS A 296 11.71 -15.73 -3.43
N HIS A 297 12.35 -14.77 -4.12
CA HIS A 297 12.40 -13.38 -3.69
C HIS A 297 11.00 -12.75 -3.68
N ILE A 298 10.19 -12.94 -4.72
CA ILE A 298 8.82 -12.38 -4.77
C ILE A 298 7.95 -12.84 -3.59
N ARG A 299 8.17 -14.06 -3.09
CA ARG A 299 7.42 -14.64 -1.96
C ARG A 299 7.96 -14.27 -0.57
N THR A 300 9.16 -13.67 -0.49
CA THR A 300 9.86 -13.32 0.76
C THR A 300 9.55 -11.88 1.17
#